data_AF-A0A3S4I6L7-F1
#
_entry.id   AF-A0A3S4I6L7-F1
#
_cell.length_a   1.000
_cell.length_b   1.000
_cell.length_c   1.000
_cell.angle_alpha   90.00
_cell.angle_beta   90.00
_cell.angle_gamma   90.00
#
_symmetry.space_group_name_H-M   'P 1'
#
loop_
_entity.id
_entity.type
_entity.pdbx_description
1 polymer ?
#
loop_
_entity_poly.entity_id
_entity_poly.type
_entity_poly.pdbx_seq_one_letter_code
_entity_poly.pdbx_strand_id
1 'polypeptide(L)' 'MGRTHTALEYKAIIRKLRAARPDIQISSDFIVGFPGETTDDFEKTMKLIADVNFDMSYSFIFSARPGNAGCRYG' A
#
# COMPACT_ATOMS: atom_id res chain seq x y z
N MET A 1 -5.50 -10.08 -0.25
CA MET A 1 -5.21 -8.89 0.60
C MET A 1 -6.41 -8.61 1.51
N GLY A 2 -6.28 -8.72 2.83
CA GLY A 2 -7.36 -8.48 3.80
C GLY A 2 -7.51 -7.00 4.21
N ARG A 3 -7.36 -6.05 3.28
CA ARG A 3 -7.49 -4.62 3.60
C ARG A 3 -8.97 -4.25 3.70
N THR A 4 -9.37 -3.64 4.80
CA THR A 4 -10.75 -3.19 5.07
C THR A 4 -11.07 -1.81 4.50
N HIS A 5 -10.09 -1.15 3.87
CA HIS A 5 -10.23 0.21 3.32
C HIS A 5 -9.77 0.25 1.87
N THR A 6 -10.41 1.13 1.11
CA THR A 6 -10.10 1.41 -0.30
C THR A 6 -8.99 2.44 -0.45
N ALA A 7 -8.34 2.46 -1.62
CA ALA A 7 -7.37 3.50 -1.95
C ALA A 7 -7.99 4.91 -1.91
N LEU A 8 -9.29 5.03 -2.20
CA LEU A 8 -10.00 6.31 -2.19
C LEU A 8 -10.15 6.85 -0.76
N GLU A 9 -10.57 5.99 0.18
CA GLU A 9 -10.71 6.35 1.60
C GLU A 9 -9.36 6.72 2.20
N TYR A 10 -8.31 5.95 1.86
CA TYR A 10 -6.95 6.23 2.30
C TYR A 10 -6.46 7.62 1.84
N LYS A 11 -6.66 7.96 0.56
CA LYS A 11 -6.35 9.31 0.03
C LYS A 11 -7.19 10.40 0.67
N ALA A 12 -8.44 10.14 1.03
CA ALA A 12 -9.28 11.10 1.73
C ALA A 12 -8.74 11.41 3.14
N ILE A 13 -8.27 10.40 3.87
CA ILE A 13 -7.65 10.57 5.18
C ILE A 13 -6.37 11.40 5.07
N ILE A 14 -5.49 11.09 4.12
CA ILE A 14 -4.23 11.83 3.92
C ILE A 14 -4.50 13.30 3.60
N ARG A 15 -5.46 13.59 2.72
CA ARG A 15 -5.83 14.98 2.40
C ARG A 15 -6.29 15.74 3.64
N LYS A 16 -7.09 15.11 4.51
CA LYS A 16 -7.51 15.72 5.79
C LYS A 16 -6.31 15.97 6.72
N LEU A 17 -5.38 15.02 6.81
CA LEU A 17 -4.18 15.16 7.65
C LEU A 17 -3.28 16.29 7.16
N ARG A 18 -2.99 16.35 5.86
CA ARG A 18 -2.19 17.44 5.27
C ARG A 18 -2.88 18.81 5.40
N ALA A 19 -4.21 18.86 5.33
CA ALA A 19 -4.95 20.10 5.55
C ALA A 19 -4.88 20.58 7.02
N ALA A 20 -4.88 19.65 7.98
CA ALA A 20 -4.75 19.98 9.40
C ALA A 20 -3.30 20.30 9.80
N ARG A 21 -2.30 19.68 9.16
CA ARG A 21 -0.87 19.92 9.38
C ARG A 21 -0.11 19.79 8.06
N PRO A 22 0.19 20.91 7.38
CA PRO A 22 0.88 20.89 6.09
C PRO A 22 2.25 20.20 6.13
N ASP A 23 2.99 20.37 7.23
CA ASP A 23 4.35 19.84 7.38
C ASP A 23 4.39 18.41 7.96
N ILE A 24 3.28 17.67 7.87
CA ILE A 24 3.24 16.28 8.34
C ILE A 24 4.06 15.38 7.40
N GLN A 25 4.98 14.62 7.97
CA GLN A 25 5.71 13.58 7.25
C GLN A 25 4.92 12.27 7.29
N ILE A 26 4.78 11.62 6.14
CA ILE A 26 4.04 10.38 5.98
C ILE A 26 4.99 9.34 5.40
N SER A 27 5.18 8.25 6.15
CA SER A 27 5.91 7.07 5.68
C SER A 27 4.97 5.88 5.48
N SER A 28 5.35 4.95 4.60
CA SER A 28 4.59 3.72 4.41
C SER A 28 5.44 2.55 3.92
N ASP A 29 5.04 1.35 4.32
CA ASP A 29 5.66 0.10 3.92
C ASP A 29 4.79 -0.62 2.89
N PHE A 30 5.39 -0.97 1.76
CA PHE A 30 4.76 -1.67 0.65
C PHE A 30 5.27 -3.10 0.58
N ILE A 31 4.36 -4.05 0.40
CA ILE A 31 4.71 -5.44 0.08
C ILE A 31 4.31 -5.67 -1.37
N VAL A 32 5.29 -6.01 -2.20
CA VAL A 32 5.12 -6.30 -3.64
C VAL A 32 5.37 -7.78 -3.93
N GLY A 33 4.89 -8.27 -5.07
CA GLY A 33 5.06 -9.67 -5.47
C GLY A 33 4.14 -10.64 -4.72
N PHE A 34 2.96 -10.17 -4.31
CA PHE A 34 1.98 -11.04 -3.67
C PHE A 34 1.51 -12.12 -4.67
N PRO A 35 1.29 -13.39 -4.26
CA PRO A 35 0.76 -14.42 -5.14
C PRO A 35 -0.59 -13.99 -5.74
N GLY A 36 -0.63 -13.84 -7.06
CA GLY A 36 -1.80 -13.33 -7.80
C GLY A 36 -1.84 -11.81 -8.00
N GLU A 37 -0.78 -11.08 -7.65
CA GLU A 37 -0.62 -9.67 -8.03
C GLU A 37 -0.50 -9.56 -9.55
N THR A 38 -1.40 -8.80 -10.16
CA THR A 38 -1.37 -8.52 -11.60
C THR A 38 -0.56 -7.25 -11.87
N THR A 39 -0.13 -7.06 -13.13
CA THR A 39 0.52 -5.81 -13.57
C THR A 39 -0.36 -4.60 -13.29
N ASP A 40 -1.68 -4.69 -13.54
CA ASP A 40 -2.63 -3.62 -13.25
C ASP A 40 -2.70 -3.28 -11.75
N ASP A 41 -2.58 -4.27 -10.86
CA ASP A 41 -2.57 -4.03 -9.41
C ASP A 41 -1.29 -3.36 -8.94
N PHE A 42 -0.17 -3.73 -9.57
CA PHE A 42 1.11 -3.05 -9.36
C PHE A 42 1.04 -1.60 -9.82
N GLU A 43 0.51 -1.32 -11.02
CA GLU A 43 0.34 0.04 -11.53
C GLU A 43 -0.59 0.90 -10.66
N LYS A 44 -1.70 0.33 -10.17
CA LYS A 44 -2.59 1.01 -9.21
C LYS A 44 -1.84 1.38 -7.92
N THR A 45 -0.95 0.51 -7.44
CA THR A 45 -0.12 0.76 -6.26
C THR A 45 0.88 1.88 -6.54
N MET A 46 1.53 1.88 -7.70
CA MET A 46 2.44 2.96 -8.10
C MET A 46 1.72 4.30 -8.23
N LYS A 47 0.51 4.32 -8.78
CA LYS A 47 -0.34 5.52 -8.84
C LYS A 47 -0.71 6.02 -7.46
N LEU A 48 -1.01 5.13 -6.51
CA LEU A 48 -1.26 5.51 -5.12
C LEU A 48 -0.04 6.18 -4.49
N ILE A 49 1.15 5.61 -4.70
CA ILE A 49 2.42 6.16 -4.18
C ILE A 49 2.66 7.56 -4.74
N ALA A 50 2.51 7.74 -6.05
CA ALA A 50 2.66 9.03 -6.71
C ALA A 50 1.64 10.07 -6.20
N ASP A 51 0.38 9.69 -6.05
CA ASP A 51 -0.69 10.59 -5.61
C ASP A 51 -0.51 11.05 -4.15
N VAL A 52 0.06 10.20 -3.29
CA VAL A 52 0.23 10.49 -1.85
C VAL A 52 1.55 11.24 -1.59
N ASN A 53 2.57 11.00 -2.41
CA ASN A 53 3.91 11.56 -2.28
C ASN A 53 4.48 11.37 -0.87
N PHE A 54 4.78 10.11 -0.52
CA PHE A 54 5.34 9.74 0.77
C PHE A 54 6.76 10.30 0.97
N ASP A 55 7.04 10.76 2.18
CA ASP A 55 8.38 11.26 2.55
C ASP A 55 9.39 10.12 2.66
N MET A 56 8.92 8.93 3.08
CA MET A 56 9.70 7.70 3.12
C MET A 56 8.85 6.51 2.73
N SER A 57 9.40 5.61 1.93
CA SER A 57 8.75 4.35 1.59
C SER A 57 9.72 3.19 1.63
N TYR A 58 9.32 2.08 2.27
CA TYR A 58 10.07 0.82 2.23
C TYR A 58 9.30 -0.21 1.41
N SER A 59 10.00 -0.93 0.53
CA SER A 59 9.41 -1.98 -0.29
C SER A 59 9.98 -3.34 0.10
N PHE A 60 9.12 -4.28 0.44
CA PHE A 60 9.46 -5.66 0.77
C PHE A 60 8.87 -6.62 -0.25
N ILE A 61 9.62 -7.66 -0.61
CA ILE A 61 9.09 -8.75 -1.44
C ILE A 61 8.25 -9.66 -0.55
N PHE A 62 7.07 -10.07 -1.02
CA PHE A 62 6.23 -11.02 -0.31
C PHE A 62 7.00 -12.32 -0.03
N SER A 63 7.12 -12.66 1.25
CA SER A 63 7.70 -13.93 1.71
C SER A 63 6.59 -14.89 2.12
N ALA A 64 6.35 -15.90 1.28
CA ALA A 64 5.46 -17.00 1.59
C ALA A 64 6.01 -17.82 2.78
N ARG A 65 5.27 -17.87 3.89
CA ARG A 65 5.60 -18.74 5.03
C ARG A 65 4.47 -19.74 5.26
N PRO A 66 4.76 -21.00 5.60
CA PRO A 66 3.74 -21.98 5.94
C PRO A 66 2.84 -21.43 7.07
N GLY A 67 1.52 -21.41 6.84
CA GLY A 67 0.54 -20.86 7.80
C GLY A 67 0.13 -19.40 7.60
N ASN A 68 0.74 -18.65 6.67
CA ASN A 68 0.25 -17.32 6.30
C ASN A 68 -1.06 -17.46 5.49
N ALA A 69 -2.10 -16.70 5.83
CA ALA A 69 -3.37 -16.69 5.12
C ALA A 69 -3.25 -16.30 3.62
N GLY A 70 -2.14 -15.64 3.24
CA GLY A 70 -1.78 -15.36 1.85
C GLY A 70 -1.20 -16.55 1.07
N CYS A 71 -0.77 -17.61 1.75
CA CYS A 71 -0.32 -18.86 1.15
C CYS A 71 -1.51 -19.82 1.04
N ARG A 72 -2.37 -19.64 0.04
CA ARG A 72 -3.17 -20.78 -0.44
C ARG A 72 -2.25 -21.64 -1.31
N TYR A 73 -1.75 -22.72 -0.72
CA TYR A 73 -1.13 -23.83 -1.45
C TYR A 73 -2.15 -24.32 -2.50
N GLY A 74 -1.80 -24.18 -3.78
CA GLY A 74 -2.40 -24.92 -4.88
C GLY A 74 -1.48 -26.07 -5.26
#